data_AF-A0A3R7IKN7-F1
#
_entry.id   AF-A0A3R7IKN7-F1
#
_cell.length_a   1.000
_cell.length_b   1.000
_cell.length_c   1.000
_cell.angle_alpha   90.00
_cell.angle_beta   90.00
_cell.angle_gamma   90.00
#
_symmetry.space_group_name_H-M   'P 1'
#
loop_
_entity.id
_entity.type
_entity.pdbx_description
1 polymer ?
#
loop_
_entity_poly.entity_id
_entity_poly.type
_entity_poly.pdbx_seq_one_letter_code
_entity_poly.pdbx_strand_id
1 'polypeptide(L)'
;MLKSWLSAVSYTVLSLAVVNDGHFTLADEWETQVDSIMANFTTIDIVGQMTEIAVYGLTNSTYQLDEAALREYAKLHVGSYIGLPMSVLGEVDGKWALTTAEMRDFVHRIQEISMEENGGHPMIYGVDAAHGNAMVT
;
A
#
# COMPACT_ATOMS: atom_id res chain seq x y z
N MET A 1 34.86 44.00 18.45
CA MET A 1 34.87 42.97 17.38
C MET A 1 34.47 41.59 17.89
N LEU A 2 34.85 41.21 19.11
CA LEU A 2 34.50 39.94 19.78
C LEU A 2 32.99 39.73 20.12
N LYS A 3 32.08 40.65 19.80
CA LYS A 3 30.62 40.45 20.06
C LYS A 3 29.84 40.12 18.79
N SER A 4 30.29 40.61 17.63
CA SER A 4 29.62 40.41 16.32
C SER A 4 29.86 39.01 15.75
N TRP A 5 31.07 38.46 15.93
CA TRP A 5 31.41 37.10 15.50
C TRP A 5 30.66 36.00 16.28
N LEU A 6 30.31 36.26 17.54
CA LEU A 6 29.60 35.31 18.41
C LEU A 6 28.16 35.17 17.94
N SER A 7 27.51 36.28 17.58
CA SER A 7 26.19 36.26 16.95
C SER A 7 26.20 35.48 15.63
N ALA A 8 27.16 35.75 14.75
CA ALA A 8 27.27 35.07 13.46
C ALA A 8 27.45 33.55 13.63
N VAL A 9 28.33 33.12 14.55
CA VAL A 9 28.54 31.70 14.87
C VAL A 9 27.27 31.07 15.44
N SER A 10 26.57 31.75 16.36
CA SER A 10 25.30 31.27 16.90
C SER A 10 24.21 31.11 15.85
N TYR A 11 24.12 32.02 14.87
CA TYR A 11 23.16 31.88 13.76
C TYR A 11 23.52 30.72 12.84
N THR A 12 24.79 30.50 12.50
CA THR A 12 25.20 29.34 11.69
C THR A 12 24.97 28.00 12.40
N VAL A 13 25.21 27.91 13.71
CA VAL A 13 24.96 26.68 14.49
C VAL A 13 23.47 26.41 14.62
N LEU A 14 22.65 27.44 14.83
CA LEU A 14 21.19 27.31 14.89
C LEU A 14 20.61 26.93 13.51
N SER A 15 21.14 27.50 12.42
CA SER A 15 20.77 27.10 11.06
C SER A 15 21.17 25.66 10.72
N LEU A 16 22.34 25.18 11.18
CA LEU A 16 22.74 23.78 11.00
C LEU A 16 21.87 22.81 11.81
N ALA A 17 21.49 23.17 13.04
CA ALA A 17 20.58 22.36 13.86
C ALA A 17 19.19 22.27 13.24
N VAL A 18 18.64 23.39 12.74
CA VAL A 18 17.32 23.43 12.07
C VAL A 18 17.32 22.65 10.74
N VAL A 19 18.45 22.59 10.04
CA VAL A 19 18.58 21.78 8.80
C VAL A 19 18.77 20.28 9.12
N ASN A 20 19.34 19.93 10.28
CA ASN A 20 19.53 18.54 10.71
C ASN A 20 18.35 17.94 11.51
N ASP A 21 17.48 18.74 12.14
CA ASP A 21 16.47 18.26 13.11
C ASP A 21 15.18 17.69 12.46
N GLY A 22 15.29 16.76 11.52
CA GLY A 22 14.30 15.67 11.44
C GLY A 22 13.54 15.44 10.14
N HIS A 23 13.74 16.25 9.09
CA HIS A 23 13.09 15.99 7.79
C HIS A 23 13.94 15.13 6.85
N PHE A 24 15.27 15.28 6.86
CA PHE A 24 16.17 14.41 6.09
C PHE A 24 16.34 13.03 6.74
N THR A 25 16.40 12.97 8.08
CA THR A 25 16.65 11.71 8.81
C THR A 25 15.56 10.65 8.63
N LEU A 26 14.30 11.05 8.43
CA LEU A 26 13.19 10.10 8.20
C LEU A 26 13.16 9.58 6.76
N ALA A 27 13.48 10.43 5.78
CA ALA A 27 13.64 10.00 4.40
C ALA A 27 14.82 9.02 4.29
N ASP A 28 15.94 9.34 4.95
CA ASP A 28 17.13 8.48 5.00
C ASP A 28 16.82 7.10 5.64
N GLU A 29 15.98 7.05 6.69
CA GLU A 29 15.55 5.79 7.33
C GLU A 29 14.69 4.93 6.39
N TRP A 30 13.69 5.53 5.73
CA TRP A 30 12.84 4.80 4.78
C TRP A 30 13.60 4.38 3.52
N GLU A 31 14.52 5.21 3.02
CA GLU A 31 15.42 4.84 1.94
C GLU A 31 16.29 3.64 2.33
N THR A 32 16.89 3.66 3.53
CA THR A 32 17.67 2.53 4.05
C THR A 32 16.82 1.26 4.18
N GLN A 33 15.56 1.40 4.62
CA GLN A 33 14.63 0.28 4.71
C GLN A 33 14.26 -0.28 3.33
N VAL A 34 13.98 0.60 2.36
CA VAL A 34 13.69 0.21 0.97
C VAL A 34 14.89 -0.50 0.36
N ASP A 35 16.10 0.04 0.52
CA ASP A 35 17.33 -0.59 0.00
C ASP A 35 17.54 -1.98 0.59
N SER A 36 17.32 -2.14 1.91
CA SER A 36 17.42 -3.44 2.59
C SER A 36 16.41 -4.46 2.06
N ILE A 37 15.17 -4.03 1.80
CA ILE A 37 14.11 -4.88 1.23
C ILE A 37 14.46 -5.25 -0.22
N MET A 38 14.75 -4.25 -1.05
CA MET A 38 15.03 -4.41 -2.48
C MET A 38 16.30 -5.22 -2.75
N ALA A 39 17.30 -5.18 -1.86
CA ALA A 39 18.49 -6.02 -1.94
C ALA A 39 18.19 -7.53 -1.88
N ASN A 40 17.04 -7.91 -1.33
CA ASN A 40 16.60 -9.30 -1.23
C ASN A 40 15.56 -9.69 -2.29
N PHE A 41 15.13 -8.75 -3.14
CA PHE A 41 14.13 -9.01 -4.17
C PHE A 41 14.72 -9.71 -5.39
N THR A 42 14.00 -10.71 -5.87
CA THR A 42 14.19 -11.28 -7.20
C THR A 42 13.56 -10.39 -8.27
N THR A 43 13.79 -10.70 -9.55
CA THR A 43 13.08 -10.03 -10.64
C THR A 43 11.56 -10.22 -10.56
N ILE A 44 11.10 -11.37 -10.05
CA ILE A 44 9.66 -11.63 -9.88
C ILE A 44 9.10 -10.73 -8.78
N ASP A 45 9.81 -10.56 -7.66
CA ASP A 45 9.41 -9.64 -6.60
C ASP A 45 9.25 -8.22 -7.14
N ILE A 46 10.25 -7.71 -7.87
CA ILE A 46 10.22 -6.35 -8.41
C ILE A 46 9.03 -6.16 -9.37
N VAL A 47 8.87 -7.08 -10.33
CA VAL A 47 7.77 -6.99 -11.31
C VAL A 47 6.41 -7.15 -10.64
N GLY A 48 6.30 -8.09 -9.70
CA GLY A 48 5.08 -8.30 -8.91
C GLY A 48 4.69 -7.07 -8.11
N GLN A 49 5.63 -6.45 -7.40
CA GLN A 49 5.38 -5.22 -6.63
C GLN A 49 5.03 -4.02 -7.51
N MET A 50 5.40 -4.03 -8.80
CA MET A 50 5.00 -3.03 -9.80
C MET A 50 3.69 -3.37 -10.55
N THR A 51 3.02 -4.47 -10.18
CA THR A 51 1.80 -4.96 -10.83
C THR A 51 0.59 -4.72 -9.94
N GLU A 52 -0.49 -4.22 -10.56
CA GLU A 52 -1.80 -4.05 -9.93
C GLU A 52 -2.85 -4.91 -10.65
N ILE A 53 -3.66 -5.65 -9.89
CA ILE A 53 -4.78 -6.44 -10.43
C ILE A 53 -6.10 -5.87 -9.96
N ALA A 54 -6.97 -5.53 -10.90
CA ALA A 54 -8.31 -5.05 -10.58
C ALA A 54 -9.22 -6.19 -10.07
N VAL A 55 -10.20 -5.83 -9.25
CA VAL A 55 -11.06 -6.74 -8.49
C VAL A 55 -11.80 -7.77 -9.36
N TYR A 56 -12.09 -7.46 -10.63
CA TYR A 56 -12.71 -8.40 -11.56
C TYR A 56 -11.82 -9.59 -11.92
N GLY A 57 -10.49 -9.49 -11.70
CA GLY A 57 -9.57 -10.62 -11.78
C GLY A 57 -9.54 -11.47 -10.51
N LEU A 58 -10.10 -10.97 -9.41
CA LEU A 58 -10.08 -11.59 -8.08
C LEU A 58 -11.43 -12.16 -7.66
N THR A 59 -12.49 -11.92 -8.42
CA THR A 59 -13.84 -12.33 -8.05
C THR A 59 -14.41 -13.33 -9.03
N ASN A 60 -15.18 -14.28 -8.51
CA ASN A 60 -15.93 -15.22 -9.33
C ASN A 60 -17.22 -14.59 -9.88
N SER A 61 -18.01 -15.38 -10.60
CA SER A 61 -19.27 -14.92 -11.21
C SER A 61 -20.34 -14.45 -10.20
N THR A 62 -20.16 -14.73 -8.91
CA THR A 62 -21.04 -14.29 -7.82
C THR A 62 -20.41 -13.20 -6.96
N TYR A 63 -19.34 -12.55 -7.45
CA TYR A 63 -18.60 -11.47 -6.77
C TYR A 63 -17.99 -11.84 -5.42
N GLN A 64 -17.83 -13.13 -5.15
CA GLN A 64 -17.04 -13.61 -4.02
C GLN A 64 -15.57 -13.72 -4.43
N LEU A 65 -14.67 -13.64 -3.46
CA LEU A 65 -13.24 -13.81 -3.69
C LEU A 65 -12.96 -15.18 -4.34
N ASP A 66 -12.32 -15.16 -5.50
CA ASP A 66 -11.75 -16.33 -6.14
C ASP A 66 -10.34 -16.55 -5.56
N GLU A 67 -10.26 -17.33 -4.47
CA GLU A 67 -8.99 -17.61 -3.81
C GLU A 67 -8.02 -18.37 -4.71
N ALA A 68 -8.49 -19.13 -5.70
CA ALA A 68 -7.61 -19.84 -6.62
C ALA A 68 -6.91 -18.86 -7.56
N ALA A 69 -7.68 -17.93 -8.16
CA ALA A 69 -7.11 -16.86 -8.98
C ALA A 69 -6.15 -15.98 -8.16
N LEU A 70 -6.55 -15.61 -6.94
CA LEU A 70 -5.71 -14.82 -6.05
C LEU A 70 -4.38 -15.52 -5.73
N ARG A 71 -4.38 -16.83 -5.42
CA ARG A 71 -3.14 -17.56 -5.14
C ARG A 71 -2.17 -17.57 -6.32
N GLU A 72 -2.68 -17.62 -7.55
CA GLU A 72 -1.81 -17.52 -8.73
C GLU A 72 -1.16 -16.13 -8.84
N TYR A 73 -1.89 -15.04 -8.56
CA TYR A 73 -1.29 -13.71 -8.49
C TYR A 73 -0.33 -13.54 -7.32
N ALA A 74 -0.63 -14.14 -6.17
CA ALA A 74 0.20 -14.08 -4.99
C ALA A 74 1.55 -14.78 -5.20
N LYS A 75 1.58 -15.91 -5.91
CA LYS A 75 2.83 -16.58 -6.34
C LYS A 75 3.63 -15.77 -7.36
N LEU A 76 3.00 -14.83 -8.05
CA LEU A 76 3.66 -13.83 -8.91
C LEU A 76 4.02 -12.55 -8.15
N HIS A 77 3.80 -12.52 -6.84
CA HIS A 77 4.17 -11.46 -5.92
C HIS A 77 3.53 -10.11 -6.24
N VAL A 78 2.33 -10.13 -6.83
CA VAL A 78 1.52 -8.94 -7.12
C VAL A 78 1.39 -8.06 -5.87
N GLY A 79 1.79 -6.79 -6.00
CA GLY A 79 1.90 -5.84 -4.88
C GLY A 79 0.62 -5.07 -4.57
N SER A 80 -0.27 -4.89 -5.54
CA SER A 80 -1.54 -4.21 -5.31
C SER A 80 -2.74 -4.83 -5.99
N TYR A 81 -3.88 -4.57 -5.38
CA TYR A 81 -5.20 -4.94 -5.86
C TYR A 81 -6.12 -3.73 -5.78
N ILE A 82 -7.07 -3.57 -6.70
CA ILE A 82 -7.88 -2.35 -6.76
C ILE A 82 -9.36 -2.60 -7.07
N GLY A 83 -10.22 -1.81 -6.44
CA GLY A 83 -11.62 -1.66 -6.81
C GLY A 83 -12.59 -2.32 -5.83
N LEU A 84 -13.88 -2.00 -5.97
CA LEU A 84 -14.94 -2.57 -5.16
C LEU A 84 -15.63 -3.70 -5.93
N PRO A 85 -15.82 -4.90 -5.35
CA PRO A 85 -16.35 -6.06 -6.07
C PRO A 85 -17.65 -5.78 -6.85
N MET A 86 -18.64 -5.13 -6.24
CA MET A 86 -19.98 -5.01 -6.84
C MET A 86 -20.21 -3.78 -7.74
N SER A 87 -19.22 -2.91 -7.98
CA SER A 87 -19.46 -1.67 -8.74
C SER A 87 -19.70 -1.87 -10.25
N VAL A 88 -19.52 -3.08 -10.78
CA VAL A 88 -19.45 -3.32 -12.25
C VAL A 88 -20.75 -3.87 -12.86
N LEU A 89 -21.57 -4.65 -12.14
CA LEU A 89 -22.79 -5.28 -12.69
C LEU A 89 -24.12 -4.77 -12.10
N GLY A 90 -24.09 -3.87 -11.10
CA GLY A 90 -25.30 -3.39 -10.42
C GLY A 90 -25.69 -4.27 -9.24
N GLU A 91 -26.99 -4.39 -8.97
CA GLU A 91 -27.52 -5.12 -7.80
C GLU A 91 -27.24 -6.63 -7.88
N VAL A 92 -26.63 -7.18 -6.84
CA VAL A 92 -26.42 -8.62 -6.64
C VAL A 92 -27.08 -9.01 -5.32
N ASP A 93 -28.05 -9.94 -5.36
CA ASP A 93 -28.76 -10.44 -4.17
C ASP A 93 -29.32 -9.33 -3.23
N GLY A 94 -29.84 -8.25 -3.80
CA GLY A 94 -30.36 -7.12 -3.01
C GLY A 94 -29.32 -6.11 -2.57
N LYS A 95 -28.04 -6.30 -2.92
CA LYS A 95 -26.91 -5.46 -2.51
C LYS A 95 -26.29 -4.72 -3.69
N TRP A 96 -25.95 -3.46 -3.48
CA TRP A 96 -25.30 -2.59 -4.47
C TRP A 96 -23.82 -2.34 -4.17
N ALA A 97 -23.41 -2.53 -2.92
CA ALA A 97 -22.03 -2.40 -2.46
C ALA A 97 -21.82 -3.28 -1.21
N LEU A 98 -20.55 -3.61 -0.93
CA LEU A 98 -20.20 -4.24 0.34
C LEU A 98 -20.31 -3.19 1.45
N THR A 99 -20.69 -3.66 2.64
CA THR A 99 -20.56 -2.87 3.86
C THR A 99 -19.09 -2.63 4.19
N THR A 100 -18.81 -1.66 5.06
CA THR A 100 -17.45 -1.43 5.56
C THR A 100 -16.86 -2.66 6.26
N ALA A 101 -17.69 -3.44 6.97
CA ALA A 101 -17.26 -4.66 7.62
C ALA A 101 -16.91 -5.75 6.60
N GLU A 102 -17.80 -6.00 5.62
CA GLU A 102 -17.55 -6.98 4.56
C GLU A 102 -16.32 -6.62 3.72
N MET A 103 -16.08 -5.33 3.45
CA MET A 103 -14.88 -4.89 2.74
C MET A 103 -13.60 -5.13 3.56
N ARG A 104 -13.66 -4.94 4.89
CA ARG A 104 -12.53 -5.23 5.77
C ARG A 104 -12.19 -6.71 5.76
N ASP A 105 -13.21 -7.57 5.85
CA ASP A 105 -13.03 -9.03 5.80
C ASP A 105 -12.47 -9.47 4.44
N PHE A 106 -12.99 -8.89 3.35
CA PHE A 106 -12.50 -9.14 1.99
C PHE A 106 -11.01 -8.79 1.84
N VAL A 107 -10.60 -7.58 2.22
CA VAL A 107 -9.19 -7.14 2.14
C VAL A 107 -8.31 -7.95 3.08
N HIS A 108 -8.79 -8.26 4.29
CA HIS A 108 -8.05 -9.07 5.25
C HIS A 108 -7.75 -10.45 4.68
N ARG A 109 -8.73 -11.09 4.05
CA ARG A 109 -8.53 -12.41 3.44
C ARG A 109 -7.52 -12.37 2.29
N ILE A 110 -7.54 -11.32 1.48
CA ILE A 110 -6.55 -11.15 0.40
C ILE A 110 -5.15 -10.97 0.98
N GLN A 111 -5.02 -10.20 2.05
CA GLN A 111 -3.75 -9.97 2.75
C GLN A 111 -3.17 -11.29 3.29
N GLU A 112 -3.99 -12.11 3.96
CA GLU A 112 -3.56 -13.43 4.48
C GLU A 112 -3.01 -14.30 3.36
N ILE A 113 -3.79 -14.51 2.30
CA ILE A 113 -3.40 -15.37 1.18
C ILE A 113 -2.16 -14.83 0.46
N SER A 114 -2.07 -13.51 0.27
CA SER A 114 -0.91 -12.89 -0.38
C SER A 114 0.36 -13.16 0.42
N MET A 115 0.32 -12.91 1.72
CA MET A 115 1.46 -13.11 2.62
C MET A 115 1.85 -14.58 2.81
N GLU A 116 0.89 -15.52 2.71
CA GLU A 116 1.17 -16.97 2.70
C GLU A 116 2.03 -17.37 1.51
N GLU A 117 1.78 -16.83 0.32
CA GLU A 117 2.38 -17.29 -0.94
C GLU A 117 3.62 -16.45 -1.35
N ASN A 118 3.65 -15.16 -1.04
CA ASN A 118 4.68 -14.22 -1.53
C ASN A 118 5.87 -14.01 -0.57
N GLY A 119 5.99 -14.83 0.48
CA GLY A 119 7.06 -14.70 1.48
C GLY A 119 6.80 -13.63 2.55
N GLY A 120 5.55 -13.21 2.74
CA GLY A 120 5.14 -12.30 3.81
C GLY A 120 5.14 -10.81 3.44
N HIS A 121 5.27 -10.47 2.16
CA HIS A 121 5.17 -9.09 1.70
C HIS A 121 3.72 -8.61 1.77
N PRO A 122 3.43 -7.49 2.47
CA PRO A 122 2.08 -6.98 2.51
C PRO A 122 1.66 -6.41 1.16
N MET A 123 0.38 -6.52 0.82
CA MET A 123 -0.17 -5.86 -0.37
C MET A 123 -0.81 -4.52 -0.01
N ILE A 124 -1.00 -3.67 -1.02
CA ILE A 124 -1.82 -2.46 -0.93
C ILE A 124 -3.15 -2.71 -1.64
N TYR A 125 -4.26 -2.33 -0.99
CA TYR A 125 -5.58 -2.37 -1.61
C TYR A 125 -6.08 -0.97 -1.95
N GLY A 126 -6.22 -0.68 -3.24
CA GLY A 126 -6.71 0.58 -3.76
C GLY A 126 -8.23 0.67 -3.83
N VAL A 127 -8.78 1.84 -3.53
CA VAL A 127 -10.21 2.15 -3.73
C VAL A 127 -10.35 3.55 -4.33
N ASP A 128 -11.18 3.67 -5.37
CA ASP A 128 -11.54 4.94 -5.96
C ASP A 128 -12.53 5.70 -5.07
N ALA A 129 -12.00 6.57 -4.20
CA ALA A 129 -12.76 7.36 -3.24
C ALA A 129 -12.81 8.86 -3.60
N ALA A 130 -13.10 9.19 -4.86
CA ALA A 130 -13.05 10.57 -5.37
C ALA A 130 -14.02 11.54 -4.66
N HIS A 131 -15.15 11.05 -4.13
CA HIS A 131 -16.20 11.87 -3.51
C HIS A 131 -16.71 11.24 -2.19
N GLY A 132 -15.81 10.56 -1.47
CA GLY A 132 -16.19 9.62 -0.41
C GLY A 132 -16.19 8.18 -0.93
N ASN A 133 -16.28 7.23 0.00
CA ASN A 133 -16.20 5.82 -0.35
C ASN A 133 -17.58 5.29 -0.77
N ALA A 134 -17.61 4.46 -1.81
CA ALA A 134 -18.85 3.83 -2.32
C ALA A 134 -19.26 2.57 -1.55
N MET A 135 -18.73 2.35 -0.35
CA MET A 135 -19.20 1.33 0.58
C MET A 135 -20.51 1.75 1.24
N VAL A 136 -21.35 0.77 1.60
CA VAL A 136 -22.55 1.01 2.40
C VAL A 136 -22.26 0.81 3.89
N THR A 137 -23.13 1.38 4.73
CA THR A 137 -23.11 1.18 6.20
C THR A 137 -23.92 -0.02 6.60
#